data_AF-A0A1C3MZ53-F1
#
_entry.id   AF-A0A1C3MZ53-F1
#
_cell.length_a   1.000
_cell.length_b   1.000
_cell.length_c   1.000
_cell.angle_alpha   90.00
_cell.angle_beta   90.00
_cell.angle_gamma   90.00
#
_symmetry.space_group_name_H-M   'P 1'
#
loop_
_entity.id
_entity.type
_entity.pdbx_description
1 polymer ?
#
loop_
_entity_poly.entity_id
_entity_poly.type
_entity_poly.pdbx_seq_one_letter_code
_entity_poly.pdbx_strand_id
1 'polypeptide(L)'
;MADVLEERAGVPVLVCDPAGPPVATTEQALDLIGGAAWGGAQVVALPAERLDPSFFALGTRFAGDVMQKFVNYRLRLVVVGDISAHLAASGALRALVAESNRHEHIWFVPDLAALDARLAA
;
A
#
# COMPACT_ATOMS: atom_id res chain seq x y z
N MET A 1 -9.08 10.33 -10.94
CA MET A 1 -9.07 11.59 -10.17
C MET A 1 -7.67 11.78 -9.59
N ALA A 2 -7.39 12.83 -8.81
CA ALA A 2 -6.07 13.05 -8.21
C ALA A 2 -5.98 12.41 -6.82
N ASP A 3 -4.78 11.96 -6.45
CA ASP A 3 -4.48 11.50 -5.09
C ASP A 3 -4.59 12.70 -4.13
N VAL A 4 -5.18 12.50 -2.96
CA VAL A 4 -5.49 13.56 -2.00
C VAL A 4 -4.76 13.32 -0.69
N LEU A 5 -4.14 14.36 -0.14
CA LEU A 5 -3.60 14.32 1.21
C LEU A 5 -4.71 14.63 2.22
N GLU A 6 -5.00 13.68 3.10
CA GLU A 6 -6.03 13.80 4.14
C GLU A 6 -5.43 13.51 5.51
N GLU A 7 -5.93 14.18 6.55
CA GLU A 7 -5.62 13.80 7.92
C GLU A 7 -6.61 12.71 8.38
N ARG A 8 -6.08 11.54 8.73
CA ARG A 8 -6.85 10.37 9.15
C ARG A 8 -6.32 9.86 10.49
N ALA A 9 -7.15 9.86 11.52
CA ALA A 9 -6.77 9.55 12.90
C ALA A 9 -5.54 10.36 13.40
N GLY A 10 -5.41 11.64 12.99
CA GLY A 10 -4.28 12.51 13.33
C GLY A 10 -2.99 12.23 12.56
N VAL A 11 -3.04 11.38 11.53
CA VAL A 11 -1.90 11.02 10.68
C VAL A 11 -2.14 11.56 9.26
N PRO A 12 -1.16 12.23 8.62
CA PRO A 12 -1.28 12.65 7.24
C PRO A 12 -1.16 11.43 6.31
N VAL A 13 -2.24 11.13 5.60
CA VAL A 13 -2.38 9.98 4.69
C VAL A 13 -2.58 10.49 3.27
N LEU A 14 -1.73 10.05 2.34
CA LEU A 14 -2.03 10.19 0.92
C LEU A 14 -3.03 9.10 0.53
N VAL A 15 -4.28 9.51 0.29
CA VAL A 15 -5.35 8.64 -0.21
C VAL A 15 -5.27 8.62 -1.73
N CYS A 16 -4.86 7.47 -2.27
CA CYS A 16 -4.74 7.28 -3.70
C CYS A 16 -6.11 7.02 -4.32
N ASP A 17 -6.43 7.75 -5.39
CA ASP A 17 -7.67 7.54 -6.13
C ASP A 17 -7.61 6.21 -6.89
N PRO A 18 -8.64 5.34 -6.82
CA PRO A 18 -8.76 4.12 -7.61
C PRO A 18 -8.50 4.28 -9.12
N ALA A 19 -8.96 5.38 -9.71
CA ALA A 19 -8.80 5.67 -11.13
C ALA A 19 -7.48 6.42 -11.44
N GLY A 20 -6.55 6.48 -10.48
CA GLY A 20 -5.20 6.98 -10.67
C GLY A 20 -4.32 6.02 -11.49
N PRO A 21 -3.09 6.44 -11.85
CA PRO A 21 -2.18 5.61 -12.63
C PRO A 21 -1.79 4.33 -11.87
N PRO A 22 -1.66 3.18 -12.57
CA PRO A 22 -1.26 1.92 -11.94
C PRO A 22 0.21 1.96 -11.51
N VAL A 23 0.54 1.14 -10.53
CA VAL A 23 1.89 0.87 -10.03
C VAL A 23 2.30 -0.51 -10.53
N ALA A 24 2.84 -0.54 -11.75
CA ALA A 24 3.33 -1.74 -12.43
C ALA A 24 4.85 -1.81 -12.48
N THR A 25 5.53 -0.71 -12.20
CA THR A 25 7.00 -0.66 -12.12
C THR A 25 7.48 -0.05 -10.83
N THR A 26 8.74 -0.34 -10.54
CA THR A 26 9.47 0.21 -9.41
C THR A 26 9.64 1.73 -9.51
N GLU A 27 9.75 2.28 -10.72
CA GLU A 27 9.79 3.73 -10.95
C GLU A 27 8.45 4.38 -10.60
N GLN A 28 7.32 3.78 -11.01
CA GLN A 28 5.99 4.30 -10.65
C GLN A 28 5.75 4.28 -9.13
N ALA A 29 6.28 3.26 -8.44
CA ALA A 29 6.25 3.23 -6.98
C ALA A 29 7.10 4.36 -6.36
N LEU A 30 8.27 4.66 -6.94
CA LEU A 30 9.12 5.78 -6.50
C LEU A 30 8.46 7.14 -6.75
N ASP A 31 7.78 7.32 -7.89
CA ASP A 31 7.04 8.55 -8.19
C ASP A 31 5.93 8.79 -7.16
N LEU A 32 5.18 7.72 -6.80
CA LEU A 32 4.16 7.77 -5.76
C LEU A 32 4.78 8.14 -4.39
N ILE A 33 5.90 7.51 -4.03
CA ILE A 33 6.66 7.83 -2.81
C ILE A 33 7.10 9.29 -2.81
N GLY A 34 7.60 9.81 -3.94
CA GLY A 34 8.01 11.19 -4.10
C GLY A 34 6.86 12.16 -3.90
N GLY A 35 5.70 11.88 -4.51
CA GLY A 35 4.48 12.68 -4.33
C GLY A 35 4.00 12.69 -2.87
N ALA A 36 3.96 11.52 -2.22
CA ALA A 36 3.60 11.38 -0.82
C ALA A 36 4.55 12.17 0.11
N ALA A 37 5.86 12.01 -0.09
CA ALA A 37 6.88 12.69 0.71
C ALA A 37 6.82 14.21 0.52
N TRP A 38 6.64 14.69 -0.72
CA TRP A 38 6.50 16.11 -1.01
C TRP A 38 5.25 16.72 -0.36
N GLY A 39 4.15 15.97 -0.34
CA GLY A 39 2.92 16.35 0.37
C GLY A 39 3.02 16.26 1.90
N GLY A 40 4.09 15.69 2.46
CA GLY A 40 4.22 15.49 3.91
C GLY A 40 3.38 14.32 4.44
N ALA A 41 2.97 13.39 3.59
CA ALA A 41 2.30 12.17 4.01
C ALA A 41 3.25 11.29 4.84
N GLN A 42 2.71 10.62 5.84
CA GLN A 42 3.39 9.55 6.59
C GLN A 42 2.92 8.17 6.13
N VAL A 43 1.71 8.10 5.58
CA VAL A 43 1.06 6.87 5.12
C VAL A 43 0.58 7.06 3.69
N VAL A 44 0.71 6.03 2.88
CA VAL A 44 0.14 5.96 1.53
C VAL A 44 -0.94 4.88 1.52
N ALA A 45 -2.20 5.27 1.36
CA ALA A 45 -3.33 4.38 1.22
C ALA A 45 -3.55 4.10 -0.28
N LEU A 46 -2.96 3.02 -0.78
CA LEU A 46 -2.96 2.61 -2.18
C LEU A 46 -4.04 1.56 -2.45
N PRO A 47 -5.04 1.82 -3.31
CA PRO A 47 -5.99 0.82 -3.76
C PRO A 47 -5.30 -0.42 -4.33
N ALA A 48 -5.74 -1.60 -3.92
CA ALA A 48 -5.20 -2.87 -4.41
C ALA A 48 -5.33 -3.00 -5.94
N GLU A 49 -6.37 -2.41 -6.53
CA GLU A 49 -6.61 -2.40 -7.98
C GLU A 49 -5.61 -1.55 -8.78
N ARG A 50 -4.89 -0.62 -8.13
CA ARG A 50 -3.80 0.13 -8.76
C ARG A 50 -2.49 -0.66 -8.78
N LEU A 51 -2.35 -1.70 -7.96
CA LEU A 51 -1.18 -2.56 -8.00
C LEU A 51 -1.30 -3.53 -9.17
N ASP A 52 -0.23 -3.65 -9.95
CA ASP A 52 -0.20 -4.65 -11.01
C ASP A 52 -0.37 -6.07 -10.42
N PRO A 53 -1.09 -7.00 -11.10
CA PRO A 53 -1.29 -8.35 -10.61
C PRO A 53 0.00 -9.11 -10.26
N SER A 54 1.13 -8.75 -10.88
CA SER A 54 2.45 -9.30 -10.57
C SER A 54 2.92 -8.99 -9.14
N PHE A 55 2.38 -7.95 -8.49
CA PHE A 55 2.60 -7.65 -7.08
C PHE A 55 2.07 -8.78 -6.17
N PHE A 56 0.94 -9.37 -6.53
CA PHE A 56 0.36 -10.49 -5.76
C PHE A 56 1.00 -11.84 -6.12
N ALA A 57 1.77 -11.90 -7.20
CA ALA A 57 2.52 -13.06 -7.65
C ALA A 57 3.97 -13.04 -7.15
N LEU A 58 4.23 -13.46 -5.90
CA LEU A 58 5.53 -13.32 -5.21
C LEU A 58 6.76 -13.95 -5.90
N GLY A 59 6.58 -14.74 -6.96
CA GLY A 59 7.68 -15.25 -7.78
C GLY A 59 8.43 -14.17 -8.57
N THR A 60 7.88 -12.96 -8.71
CA THR A 60 8.41 -11.88 -9.55
C THR A 60 9.41 -10.96 -8.85
N ARG A 61 9.59 -11.08 -7.52
CA ARG A 61 10.33 -10.13 -6.64
C ARG A 61 9.77 -8.71 -6.58
N PHE A 62 8.90 -8.33 -7.52
CA PHE A 62 8.33 -7.00 -7.65
C PHE A 62 7.70 -6.48 -6.35
N ALA A 63 6.88 -7.31 -5.68
CA ALA A 63 6.27 -6.94 -4.41
C ALA A 63 7.30 -6.56 -3.34
N GLY A 64 8.36 -7.36 -3.23
CA GLY A 64 9.48 -7.12 -2.30
C GLY A 64 10.18 -5.81 -2.59
N ASP A 65 10.50 -5.55 -3.86
CA ASP A 65 11.19 -4.35 -4.29
C ASP A 65 10.36 -3.08 -4.03
N VAL A 66 9.05 -3.14 -4.29
CA VAL A 66 8.11 -2.04 -3.99
C VAL A 66 8.01 -1.81 -2.48
N MET A 67 7.70 -2.84 -1.69
CA MET A 67 7.57 -2.73 -0.23
C MET A 67 8.86 -2.21 0.41
N GLN A 68 10.02 -2.71 -0.02
CA GLN A 68 11.31 -2.28 0.50
C GLN A 68 11.57 -0.79 0.24
N LYS A 69 11.08 -0.23 -0.87
CA LYS A 69 11.18 1.22 -1.12
C LYS A 69 10.37 2.02 -0.12
N PHE A 70 9.13 1.67 0.13
CA PHE A 70 8.33 2.35 1.16
C PHE A 70 9.05 2.34 2.52
N VAL A 71 9.62 1.20 2.91
CA VAL A 71 10.44 1.08 4.13
C VAL A 71 11.66 2.01 4.10
N ASN A 72 12.45 1.98 3.02
CA ASN A 72 13.67 2.79 2.88
C ASN A 72 13.38 4.30 2.95
N TYR A 73 12.26 4.73 2.39
CA TYR A 73 11.82 6.12 2.39
C TYR A 73 11.00 6.49 3.64
N ARG A 74 10.86 5.56 4.60
CA ARG A 74 10.13 5.75 5.87
C ARG A 74 8.66 6.17 5.67
N LEU A 75 8.05 5.73 4.58
CA LEU A 75 6.62 5.85 4.34
C LEU A 75 5.94 4.53 4.66
N ARG A 76 4.81 4.58 5.36
CA ARG A 76 3.98 3.40 5.59
C ARG A 76 3.15 3.13 4.33
N LEU A 77 3.28 1.95 3.75
CA LEU A 77 2.40 1.50 2.68
C LEU A 77 1.19 0.81 3.29
N VAL A 78 0.00 1.23 2.87
CA VAL A 78 -1.26 0.53 3.18
C VAL A 78 -1.92 0.17 1.88
N VAL A 79 -2.00 -1.12 1.60
CA VAL A 79 -2.79 -1.63 0.48
C VAL A 79 -4.24 -1.74 0.93
N VAL A 80 -5.13 -1.00 0.27
CA VAL A 80 -6.54 -0.87 0.62
C VAL A 80 -7.39 -1.59 -0.42
N GLY A 81 -8.24 -2.52 0.01
CA GLY A 81 -9.21 -3.20 -0.85
C GLY A 81 -9.27 -4.70 -0.63
N ASP A 82 -10.22 -5.34 -1.31
CA ASP A 82 -10.41 -6.79 -1.23
C ASP A 82 -9.40 -7.56 -2.08
N ILE A 83 -8.48 -8.26 -1.40
CA ILE A 83 -7.50 -9.17 -2.02
C ILE A 83 -7.80 -10.65 -1.73
N SER A 84 -9.01 -10.98 -1.27
CA SER A 84 -9.40 -12.33 -0.85
C SER A 84 -9.18 -13.37 -1.96
N ALA A 85 -9.45 -13.00 -3.22
CA ALA A 85 -9.19 -13.87 -4.36
C ALA A 85 -7.70 -14.22 -4.52
N HIS A 86 -6.81 -13.23 -4.36
CA HIS A 86 -5.36 -13.45 -4.40
C HIS A 86 -4.88 -14.30 -3.21
N LEU A 87 -5.43 -14.07 -2.01
CA LEU A 87 -5.12 -14.83 -0.80
C LEU A 87 -5.59 -16.28 -0.85
N ALA A 88 -6.72 -16.54 -1.52
CA ALA A 88 -7.21 -17.89 -1.77
C ALA A 88 -6.28 -18.64 -2.74
N ALA A 89 -5.78 -17.96 -3.77
CA ALA A 89 -4.93 -18.53 -4.80
C ALA A 89 -3.47 -18.77 -4.36
N SER A 90 -2.97 -18.07 -3.33
CA SER A 90 -1.55 -18.11 -2.95
C SER A 90 -1.33 -18.19 -1.44
N GLY A 91 -0.81 -19.34 -0.98
CA GLY A 91 -0.39 -19.52 0.41
C GLY A 91 0.82 -18.64 0.79
N ALA A 92 1.72 -18.38 -0.16
CA ALA A 92 2.87 -17.50 0.05
C ALA A 92 2.43 -16.04 0.25
N LEU A 93 1.46 -15.56 -0.54
CA LEU A 93 0.88 -14.22 -0.35
C LEU A 93 0.19 -14.12 1.01
N ARG A 94 -0.52 -15.17 1.43
CA ARG A 94 -1.15 -15.20 2.75
C ARG A 94 -0.13 -15.09 3.89
N ALA A 95 0.99 -15.80 3.78
CA ALA A 95 2.09 -15.69 4.74
C ALA A 95 2.70 -14.28 4.74
N LEU A 96 2.94 -13.71 3.56
CA LEU A 96 3.44 -12.33 3.43
C LEU A 96 2.49 -11.33 4.10
N VAL A 97 1.19 -11.36 3.77
CA VAL A 97 0.20 -10.44 4.33
C VAL A 97 0.10 -10.57 5.85
N ALA A 98 0.10 -11.81 6.37
CA ALA A 98 0.08 -12.05 7.81
C ALA A 98 1.33 -11.49 8.51
N GLU A 99 2.50 -11.61 7.88
CA GLU A 99 3.75 -11.06 8.41
C GLU A 99 3.77 -9.54 8.31
N SER A 100 3.46 -8.95 7.14
CA SER A 100 3.37 -7.51 6.95
C SER A 100 2.44 -6.85 7.96
N ASN A 101 1.23 -7.42 8.17
CA ASN A 101 0.27 -6.92 9.14
C ASN A 101 0.70 -7.03 10.62
N ARG A 102 1.85 -7.65 10.93
CA ARG A 102 2.44 -7.62 12.28
C ARG A 102 3.46 -6.50 12.44
N HIS A 103 3.97 -5.97 11.34
CA HIS A 103 4.98 -4.92 11.32
C HIS A 103 4.34 -3.54 11.15
N GLU A 104 5.13 -2.49 11.35
CA GLU A 104 4.65 -1.11 11.33
C GLU A 104 4.67 -0.45 9.95
N HIS A 105 5.32 -1.03 8.94
CA HIS A 105 5.59 -0.32 7.69
C HIS A 105 4.64 -0.69 6.54
N ILE A 106 4.12 -1.92 6.50
CA ILE A 106 3.31 -2.41 5.39
C ILE A 106 2.03 -3.02 5.95
N TRP A 107 0.86 -2.49 5.59
CA TRP A 107 -0.42 -3.05 6.00
C TRP A 107 -1.30 -3.39 4.79
N PHE A 108 -2.16 -4.38 5.00
CA PHE A 108 -3.22 -4.77 4.09
C PHE A 108 -4.54 -4.68 4.86
N VAL A 109 -5.43 -3.82 4.39
CA VAL A 109 -6.73 -3.55 5.03
C VAL A 109 -7.84 -3.60 3.97
N PRO A 110 -9.06 -4.04 4.35
CA PRO A 110 -10.16 -4.17 3.39
C PRO A 110 -10.67 -2.81 2.88
N ASP A 111 -10.57 -1.75 3.69
CA ASP A 111 -11.11 -0.44 3.39
C ASP A 111 -10.44 0.66 4.23
N LEU A 112 -10.79 1.92 3.94
CA LEU A 112 -10.27 3.09 4.64
C LEU A 112 -10.75 3.20 6.10
N ALA A 113 -11.91 2.63 6.46
CA ALA A 113 -12.37 2.65 7.86
C ALA A 113 -11.53 1.69 8.73
N ALA A 114 -11.15 0.54 8.18
CA ALA A 114 -10.21 -0.37 8.81
C ALA A 114 -8.81 0.24 8.97
N LEU A 115 -8.38 1.07 8.01
CA LEU A 115 -7.17 1.89 8.15
C LEU A 115 -7.29 2.85 9.34
N ASP A 116 -8.39 3.60 9.44
CA ASP A 116 -8.61 4.56 10.53
C ASP A 116 -8.56 3.88 11.91
N ALA A 117 -9.26 2.76 12.05
CA ALA A 117 -9.28 1.99 13.29
C ALA A 117 -7.88 1.50 13.68
N ARG A 118 -7.05 1.14 12.69
CA ARG A 118 -5.69 0.65 12.92
C ARG A 118 -4.70 1.78 13.23
N LEU A 119 -4.91 2.98 12.69
CA LEU A 119 -4.09 4.14 13.01
C LEU A 119 -4.39 4.70 14.42
N ALA A 120 -5.62 4.52 14.89
CA ALA A 120 -6.07 4.99 16.21
C ALA A 120 -5.75 4.02 17.36
N ALA A 121 -5.32 2.79 17.07
CA ALA A 121 -5.01 1.74 18.04
C ALA A 121 -3.59 1.86 18.59
#